data_AF-A0AAV0WW15-F1
#
_entry.id   AF-A0AAV0WW15-F1
#
_cell.length_a   1.000
_cell.length_b   1.000
_cell.length_c   1.000
_cell.angle_alpha   90.00
_cell.angle_beta   90.00
_cell.angle_gamma   90.00
#
_symmetry.space_group_name_H-M   'P 1'
#
loop_
_entity.id
_entity.type
_entity.pdbx_description
1 polymer ?
#
loop_
_entity_poly.entity_id
_entity_poly.type
_entity_poly.pdbx_seq_one_letter_code
_entity_poly.pdbx_strand_id
1 'polypeptide(L)'
;MVLNIKSSAKLSENLTSVIPKILSKPVQLLYSAFGRETNGVKKMNFSLTETYKLLSEVLTMKFPETNNKEISSILSRWFSGAKDREGGKKKGV
;
A
#
# COMPACT_ATOMS: atom_id res chain seq x y z
N MET A 1 34.33 -14.63 14.83
CA MET A 1 32.88 -14.34 14.92
C MET A 1 32.43 -13.80 13.57
N VAL A 2 31.62 -14.56 12.82
CA VAL A 2 31.03 -14.07 11.58
C VAL A 2 29.78 -13.28 11.98
N LEU A 3 29.86 -11.96 11.92
CA LEU A 3 28.70 -11.10 12.12
C LEU A 3 27.79 -11.27 10.89
N ASN A 4 26.84 -12.19 10.98
CA ASN A 4 25.76 -12.31 10.02
C ASN A 4 24.81 -11.12 10.22
N ILE A 5 25.19 -9.96 9.69
CA ILE A 5 24.33 -8.78 9.64
C ILE A 5 23.25 -9.09 8.60
N LYS A 6 22.19 -9.77 9.01
CA LYS A 6 20.93 -9.71 8.29
C LYS A 6 20.47 -8.26 8.39
N SER A 7 20.87 -7.43 7.43
CA SER A 7 20.26 -6.12 7.18
C SER A 7 18.82 -6.38 6.73
N SER A 8 17.98 -6.78 7.68
CA SER A 8 16.54 -6.92 7.51
C SER A 8 15.98 -5.50 7.64
N ALA A 9 16.20 -4.69 6.60
CA ALA A 9 15.36 -3.52 6.42
C ALA A 9 13.93 -4.08 6.33
N LYS A 10 13.11 -3.81 7.35
CA LYS A 10 11.74 -4.34 7.42
C LYS A 10 11.04 -3.92 6.14
N LEU A 11 10.52 -4.88 5.39
CA LEU A 11 9.80 -4.64 4.15
C LEU A 11 8.76 -3.51 4.29
N SER A 12 8.08 -3.48 5.44
CA SER A 12 7.12 -2.43 5.80
C SER A 12 7.69 -1.02 5.80
N GLU A 13 8.92 -0.81 6.28
CA GLU A 13 9.59 0.50 6.26
C GLU A 13 9.93 0.90 4.82
N ASN A 14 10.46 -0.03 4.03
CA ASN A 14 10.79 0.20 2.62
C ASN A 14 9.53 0.52 1.80
N LEU A 15 8.48 -0.30 1.88
CA LEU A 15 7.25 -0.11 1.12
C LEU A 15 6.51 1.16 1.52
N THR A 16 6.43 1.49 2.80
CA THR A 16 5.78 2.74 3.25
C THR A 16 6.50 3.98 2.71
N SER A 17 7.82 3.90 2.50
CA SER A 17 8.60 4.99 1.91
C SER A 17 8.51 5.06 0.38
N VAL A 18 8.40 3.91 -0.29
CA VAL A 18 8.47 3.78 -1.75
C VAL A 18 7.11 4.01 -2.41
N ILE A 19 6.02 3.49 -1.82
CA ILE A 19 4.69 3.60 -2.41
C ILE A 19 4.27 5.05 -2.70
N PRO A 20 4.46 6.05 -1.79
CA PRO A 20 4.15 7.45 -2.09
C PRO A 20 4.99 8.08 -3.21
N LYS A 21 6.15 7.49 -3.56
CA LYS A 21 7.02 7.97 -4.65
C LYS A 21 6.58 7.44 -6.02
N ILE A 22 5.87 6.32 -6.04
CA ILE A 22 5.39 5.66 -7.27
C ILE A 22 3.91 5.97 -7.51
N LEU A 23 3.11 6.04 -6.43
CA LEU A 23 1.69 6.28 -6.47
C LEU A 23 1.36 7.64 -5.85
N SER A 24 0.70 8.47 -6.63
CA SER A 24 0.29 9.81 -6.20
C SER A 24 -1.00 9.77 -5.37
N LYS A 25 -1.24 10.85 -4.64
CA LYS A 25 -2.47 11.01 -3.83
C LYS A 25 -3.78 10.86 -4.64
N PRO A 26 -3.90 11.36 -5.88
CA PRO A 26 -5.07 11.08 -6.73
C PRO A 26 -5.33 9.58 -6.93
N VAL A 27 -4.28 8.76 -7.11
CA VAL A 27 -4.42 7.30 -7.22
C VAL A 27 -4.95 6.71 -5.90
N GLN A 28 -4.44 7.19 -4.76
CA GLN A 28 -4.90 6.80 -3.43
C GLN A 28 -6.38 7.13 -3.15
N LEU A 29 -6.88 8.23 -3.73
CA LEU A 29 -8.30 8.63 -3.63
C LEU A 29 -9.19 7.79 -4.55
N LEU A 30 -8.72 7.47 -5.76
CA LEU A 30 -9.48 6.79 -6.79
C LEU A 30 -9.55 5.26 -6.60
N TYR A 31 -8.50 4.67 -6.01
CA TYR A 31 -8.36 3.23 -5.85
C TYR A 31 -8.36 2.79 -4.38
N SER A 32 -8.79 1.55 -4.17
CA SER A 32 -8.50 0.76 -2.98
C SER A 32 -7.52 -0.35 -3.37
N ALA A 33 -6.79 -0.91 -2.39
CA ALA A 33 -5.82 -1.96 -2.68
C ALA A 33 -6.46 -3.19 -3.36
N PHE A 34 -7.65 -3.60 -2.92
CA PHE A 34 -8.30 -4.86 -3.32
C PHE A 34 -9.81 -4.71 -3.63
N GLY A 35 -10.27 -3.51 -4.01
CA GLY A 35 -11.67 -3.26 -4.37
C GLY A 35 -12.65 -3.29 -3.20
N ARG A 36 -12.16 -3.17 -1.96
CA ARG A 36 -13.02 -3.17 -0.77
C ARG A 36 -13.79 -1.87 -0.67
N GLU A 37 -15.10 -1.99 -0.45
CA GLU A 37 -15.96 -0.86 -0.11
C GLU A 37 -15.67 -0.41 1.32
N THR A 38 -15.67 0.90 1.56
CA THR A 38 -15.47 1.48 2.89
C THR A 38 -16.39 2.68 3.05
N ASN A 39 -17.17 2.73 4.13
CA ASN A 39 -18.14 3.80 4.38
C ASN A 39 -19.11 4.08 3.21
N GLY A 40 -19.55 3.03 2.51
CA GLY A 40 -20.45 3.17 1.35
C GLY A 40 -19.77 3.64 0.05
N VAL A 41 -18.46 3.87 0.07
CA VAL A 41 -17.70 4.30 -1.11
C VAL A 41 -16.92 3.13 -1.70
N LYS A 42 -17.22 2.81 -2.96
CA LYS A 42 -16.54 1.77 -3.72
C LYS A 42 -15.49 2.39 -4.65
N LYS A 43 -14.24 2.37 -4.21
CA LYS A 43 -13.09 2.76 -5.04
C LYS A 43 -12.75 1.66 -6.07
N MET A 44 -12.04 2.03 -7.14
CA MET A 44 -11.53 1.06 -8.10
C MET A 44 -10.55 0.08 -7.46
N ASN A 45 -10.38 -1.11 -8.03
CA ASN A 45 -9.50 -2.14 -7.48
C ASN A 45 -8.08 -2.02 -8.07
N PHE A 46 -7.11 -1.60 -7.25
CA PHE A 46 -5.71 -1.48 -7.67
C PHE A 46 -5.08 -2.83 -8.00
N SER A 47 -5.45 -3.91 -7.31
CA SER A 47 -4.85 -5.24 -7.53
C SER A 47 -5.15 -5.84 -8.89
N LEU A 48 -6.11 -5.28 -9.63
CA LEU A 48 -6.44 -5.69 -10.99
C LEU A 48 -5.64 -4.93 -12.05
N THR A 49 -4.90 -3.89 -11.66
CA THR A 49 -4.08 -3.11 -12.59
C THR A 49 -2.80 -3.84 -12.96
N GLU A 50 -2.28 -3.55 -14.16
CA GLU A 50 -0.96 -4.07 -14.58
C GLU A 50 0.16 -3.55 -13.68
N THR A 51 0.05 -2.30 -13.23
CA THR A 51 0.98 -1.68 -12.28
C THR A 51 1.11 -2.50 -10.99
N TYR A 52 0.00 -3.03 -10.46
CA TYR A 52 0.06 -3.89 -9.28
C TYR A 52 0.78 -5.21 -9.56
N LYS A 53 0.53 -5.85 -10.71
CA LYS A 53 1.19 -7.12 -11.05
C LYS A 53 2.71 -6.94 -11.12
N LEU A 54 3.17 -5.92 -11.82
CA LEU A 54 4.60 -5.57 -11.93
C LEU A 54 5.21 -5.22 -10.56
N LEU A 55 4.51 -4.43 -9.75
CA LEU A 55 4.96 -4.12 -8.40
C LEU A 55 5.08 -5.39 -7.54
N SER A 56 4.08 -6.26 -7.59
CA SER A 56 4.08 -7.52 -6.84
C SER A 56 5.24 -8.41 -7.25
N GLU A 57 5.51 -8.53 -8.55
CA GLU A 57 6.62 -9.31 -9.09
C GLU A 57 7.99 -8.79 -8.62
N VAL A 58 8.21 -7.47 -8.69
CA VAL A 58 9.46 -6.85 -8.21
C VAL A 58 9.65 -7.07 -6.71
N LEU A 59 8.58 -7.00 -5.93
CA LEU A 59 8.63 -7.20 -4.48
C LEU A 59 8.90 -8.66 -4.12
N THR A 60 8.25 -9.63 -4.77
CA THR A 60 8.51 -11.05 -4.53
C THR A 60 9.92 -11.45 -4.97
N MET A 61 10.45 -10.84 -6.05
CA MET A 61 11.82 -11.08 -6.50
C MET A 61 12.86 -10.49 -5.53
N LYS A 62 12.65 -9.27 -5.02
CA LYS A 62 13.59 -8.61 -4.10
C LYS A 62 13.49 -9.13 -2.66
N PHE A 63 12.31 -9.62 -2.27
CA PHE A 63 12.03 -10.06 -0.92
C PHE A 63 11.40 -11.47 -0.94
N PRO A 64 12.15 -12.52 -1.33
CA PRO A 64 11.61 -13.87 -1.50
C PRO A 64 11.06 -14.48 -0.19
N GLU A 65 11.58 -14.05 0.95
CA GLU A 65 11.16 -14.49 2.29
C GLU A 65 9.85 -13.83 2.76
N THR A 66 9.31 -12.88 1.98
CA THR A 66 8.14 -12.10 2.37
C THR A 66 6.85 -12.84 2.07
N ASN A 67 5.91 -12.77 3.02
CA ASN A 67 4.55 -13.23 2.80
C ASN A 67 3.73 -12.20 2.00
N ASN A 68 3.06 -12.63 0.93
CA ASN A 68 2.10 -11.82 0.17
C ASN A 68 1.05 -11.12 1.05
N LYS A 69 0.68 -11.71 2.19
CA LYS A 69 -0.21 -11.08 3.18
C LYS A 69 0.36 -9.79 3.77
N GLU A 70 1.67 -9.71 3.96
CA GLU A 70 2.33 -8.51 4.50
C GLU A 70 2.28 -7.37 3.49
N ILE A 71 2.64 -7.63 2.23
CA ILE A 71 2.53 -6.67 1.11
C ILE A 71 1.08 -6.18 1.00
N SER A 72 0.13 -7.11 1.00
CA SER A 72 -1.31 -6.80 0.94
C SER A 72 -1.77 -5.92 2.10
N SER A 73 -1.28 -6.20 3.31
CA SER A 73 -1.61 -5.41 4.50
C SER A 73 -1.05 -3.99 4.41
N ILE A 74 0.20 -3.83 3.97
CA ILE A 74 0.85 -2.51 3.80
C ILE A 74 0.11 -1.69 2.74
N LEU A 75 -0.16 -2.27 1.57
CA LEU A 75 -0.90 -1.59 0.51
C LEU A 75 -2.30 -1.19 0.98
N SER A 76 -3.01 -2.09 1.65
CA SER A 76 -4.35 -1.79 2.20
C SER A 76 -4.30 -0.61 3.16
N ARG A 77 -3.35 -0.59 4.10
CA ARG A 77 -3.18 0.54 5.04
C ARG A 77 -2.85 1.84 4.32
N TRP A 78 -1.97 1.80 3.31
CA TRP A 78 -1.61 2.97 2.54
C TRP A 78 -2.83 3.53 1.79
N PHE A 79 -3.57 2.71 1.04
CA PHE A 79 -4.77 3.16 0.32
C PHE A 79 -5.88 3.69 1.24
N SER A 80 -6.01 3.15 2.44
CA SER A 80 -6.94 3.65 3.47
C SER A 80 -6.48 4.94 4.16
N GLY A 81 -5.22 5.34 3.99
CA GLY A 81 -4.63 6.52 4.62
C GLY A 81 -5.11 7.86 4.05
N ALA A 82 -5.71 7.86 2.86
CA ALA A 82 -6.32 9.07 2.30
C ALA A 82 -7.62 9.38 3.04
N LYS A 83 -7.54 10.20 4.09
CA LYS A 83 -8.73 10.90 4.61
C LYS A 83 -9.08 12.00 3.63
N ASP A 84 -10.29 11.93 3.07
CA ASP A 84 -10.85 12.93 2.16
C ASP A 84 -10.66 14.33 2.77
N ARG A 85 -9.73 15.09 2.18
CA ARG A 85 -9.50 16.49 2.54
C ARG A 85 -10.11 17.43 1.50
N GLU A 86 -11.24 17.01 0.94
CA GLU A 86 -12.28 17.88 0.41
C GLU A 86 -13.55 17.60 1.23
N GLY A 87 -13.78 18.36 2.30
CA GLY A 87 -14.98 18.27 3.15
C GLY A 87 -14.81 17.67 4.56
N GLY A 88 -13.65 17.11 4.90
CA GLY A 88 -13.37 16.43 6.18
C GLY A 88 -13.22 17.32 7.42
N LYS A 89 -14.08 18.33 7.63
CA LYS A 89 -14.41 18.80 9.00
C LYS A 89 -15.76 18.19 9.36
N LYS A 90 -15.77 17.16 10.20
CA LYS A 90 -16.94 16.93 11.07
C LYS A 90 -17.13 18.24 11.85
N LYS A 91 -18.20 18.98 11.56
CA LYS A 91 -18.75 19.89 12.56
C LYS A 91 -19.18 18.98 13.72
N GLY A 92 -18.49 19.09 14.85
CA GLY A 92 -18.98 18.50 16.08
C GLY A 92 -20.39 19.02 16.32
N VAL A 93 -21.32 18.10 16.53
CA VAL A 93 -22.59 18.37 17.21
C VAL A 93 -22.29 18.32 18.69
#